data_AF-A0A948D5L9-F1
#
_entry.id   AF-A0A948D5L9-F1
#
_cell.length_a   1.000
_cell.length_b   1.000
_cell.length_c   1.000
_cell.angle_alpha   90.00
_cell.angle_beta   90.00
_cell.angle_gamma   90.00
#
_symmetry.space_group_name_H-M   'P 1'
#
loop_
_entity.id
_entity.type
_entity.pdbx_description
1 polymer ?
#
loop_
_entity_poly.entity_id
_entity_poly.type
_entity_poly.pdbx_seq_one_letter_code
_entity_poly.pdbx_strand_id
1 'polypeptide(L)' 'MGKVSSKRRSMVLHQKRQRRDKLKKLRQAYQAAKSETEKERLLIKVNKIAPWLSKEEFIAAIKPLAKPLVS' A
#
# COMPACT_ATOMS: atom_id res chain seq x y z
N MET A 1 -25.38 -11.07 -12.93
CA MET A 1 -24.92 -10.01 -12.01
C MET A 1 -25.84 -8.81 -12.12
N GLY A 2 -26.48 -8.38 -11.03
CA GLY A 2 -27.35 -7.20 -11.06
C GLY A 2 -26.58 -5.91 -11.39
N LYS A 3 -27.23 -4.96 -12.07
CA LYS A 3 -26.63 -3.66 -12.41
C LYS A 3 -26.26 -2.93 -11.11
N VAL A 4 -24.97 -2.81 -10.82
CA VAL A 4 -24.49 -2.00 -9.68
C VAL A 4 -24.80 -0.54 -10.01
N SER A 5 -25.53 0.15 -9.13
CA SER A 5 -25.86 1.56 -9.36
C SER A 5 -24.59 2.40 -9.51
N SER A 6 -24.63 3.41 -10.39
CA SER A 6 -23.51 4.31 -10.66
C SER A 6 -22.92 4.89 -9.37
N LYS A 7 -23.78 5.28 -8.42
CA LYS A 7 -23.39 5.78 -7.09
C LYS A 7 -22.60 4.76 -6.28
N ARG A 8 -23.06 3.51 -6.21
CA ARG A 8 -22.37 2.43 -5.48
C ARG A 8 -21.02 2.11 -6.13
N ARG A 9 -20.95 2.11 -7.46
CA ARG A 9 -19.68 1.95 -8.21
C ARG A 9 -18.68 3.07 -7.87
N SER A 10 -19.12 4.32 -7.91
CA SER A 10 -18.28 5.49 -7.58
C SER A 10 -17.72 5.42 -6.16
N MET A 11 -18.57 5.07 -5.18
CA MET A 11 -18.16 4.92 -3.78
C MET A 11 -17.06 3.85 -3.62
N VAL A 12 -17.23 2.67 -4.24
CA VAL A 12 -16.23 1.60 -4.19
C VAL A 12 -14.92 2.04 -4.84
N LEU A 13 -14.98 2.74 -5.98
CA LEU A 13 -13.78 3.28 -6.62
C LEU A 13 -13.08 4.30 -5.75
N HIS A 14 -13.82 5.19 -5.08
CA HIS A 14 -13.26 6.16 -4.15
C HIS A 14 -12.55 5.46 -2.97
N GLN A 15 -13.18 4.48 -2.34
CA GLN A 15 -12.56 3.72 -1.25
C GLN A 15 -11.28 2.99 -1.70
N LYS A 16 -11.28 2.43 -2.91
CA LYS A 16 -10.09 1.80 -3.50
C LYS A 16 -8.95 2.82 -3.70
N ARG A 17 -9.25 4.03 -4.19
CA ARG A 17 -8.27 5.11 -4.34
C ARG A 17 -7.68 5.52 -2.99
N GLN A 18 -8.54 5.80 -2.01
CA GLN A 18 -8.11 6.18 -0.66
C GLN A 18 -7.20 5.13 -0.01
N ARG A 19 -7.53 3.84 -0.18
CA ARG A 19 -6.68 2.75 0.32
C ARG A 19 -5.32 2.72 -0.36
N ARG A 20 -5.28 2.87 -1.69
CA ARG A 20 -4.02 2.95 -2.46
C ARG A 20 -3.15 4.12 -2.01
N ASP A 21 -3.75 5.28 -1.79
CA ASP A 21 -3.03 6.49 -1.36
C ASP A 21 -2.47 6.33 0.06
N LYS A 22 -3.26 5.76 0.98
CA LYS A 22 -2.78 5.41 2.34
C LYS A 22 -1.60 4.45 2.29
N LEU A 23 -1.70 3.37 1.51
CA LEU A 23 -0.61 2.40 1.35
C LEU A 23 0.63 3.02 0.70
N LYS A 24 0.46 3.95 -0.25
CA LYS A 24 1.58 4.70 -0.85
C LYS A 24 2.32 5.54 0.19
N LYS A 25 1.58 6.28 1.04
CA LYS A 25 2.16 7.08 2.13
C LYS A 25 2.90 6.21 3.14
N LEU A 26 2.33 5.06 3.50
CA LEU A 26 2.99 4.11 4.41
C LEU A 26 4.26 3.52 3.80
N ARG A 27 4.27 3.22 2.50
CA ARG A 27 5.48 2.75 1.80
C ARG A 27 6.58 3.81 1.81
N GLN A 28 6.25 5.07 1.54
CA GLN A 28 7.21 6.17 1.61
C GLN A 28 7.77 6.33 3.03
N ALA A 29 6.90 6.29 4.05
CA ALA A 29 7.34 6.32 5.45
C ALA A 29 8.23 5.13 5.81
N TYR A 30 7.91 3.93 5.31
CA TYR A 30 8.70 2.72 5.56
C TYR A 30 10.10 2.80 4.93
N GLN A 31 10.19 3.38 3.74
CA GLN A 31 11.46 3.61 3.05
C GLN A 31 12.32 4.65 3.77
N ALA A 32 11.70 5.67 4.38
CA ALA A 32 12.40 6.73 5.13
C ALA A 32 12.75 6.34 6.58
N ALA A 33 12.06 5.33 7.14
CA ALA A 33 12.27 4.88 8.51
C ALA A 33 13.68 4.31 8.71
N LYS A 34 14.39 4.82 9.72
CA LYS A 34 15.78 4.43 10.02
C LYS A 34 15.86 3.32 11.04
N SER A 35 14.88 3.24 11.94
CA SER A 35 14.84 2.23 12.99
C SER A 35 13.92 1.06 12.64
N GLU A 36 14.26 -0.12 13.17
CA GLU A 36 13.46 -1.33 13.02
C GLU A 36 12.11 -1.22 13.74
N THR A 37 12.10 -0.56 14.90
CA THR A 37 10.87 -0.31 15.67
C THR A 37 9.88 0.59 14.93
N GLU A 38 10.35 1.59 14.19
CA GLU A 38 9.49 2.41 13.33
C GLU A 38 8.93 1.62 12.16
N LYS A 39 9.75 0.77 11.53
CA LYS A 39 9.34 -0.12 10.45
C LYS A 39 8.24 -1.08 10.91
N GLU A 40 8.37 -1.68 12.09
CA GLU A 40 7.34 -2.55 12.69
C GLU A 40 6.03 -1.80 12.94
N ARG A 41 6.09 -0.60 13.53
CA ARG A 41 4.89 0.24 13.76
C ARG A 41 4.16 0.55 12.46
N LEU A 42 4.90 0.78 11.37
CA LEU A 42 4.32 1.00 10.05
C LEU A 42 3.67 -0.27 9.49
N LEU A 43 4.30 -1.43 9.64
CA LEU A 43 3.73 -2.71 9.21
C LEU A 43 2.45 -3.06 9.97
N ILE A 44 2.36 -2.77 11.27
CA ILE A 44 1.12 -2.91 12.05
C ILE A 44 0.01 -2.04 11.45
N LYS A 45 0.33 -0.79 11.08
CA LYS A 45 -0.63 0.12 10.42
C LYS A 45 -1.07 -0.42 9.05
N VAL A 46 -0.16 -1.02 8.29
CA VAL A 46 -0.49 -1.67 7.00
C VAL A 46 -1.47 -2.81 7.21
N ASN A 47 -1.20 -3.71 8.17
CA ASN A 47 -2.06 -4.85 8.48
C ASN A 47 -3.48 -4.41 8.88
N LYS A 48 -3.60 -3.32 9.66
CA LYS A 48 -4.91 -2.73 10.02
C LYS A 48 -5.70 -2.21 8.81
N ILE A 49 -5.04 -1.76 7.74
CA ILE A 49 -5.68 -1.17 6.56
C ILE A 49 -5.96 -2.21 5.47
N ALA A 50 -5.06 -3.17 5.31
CA ALA A 50 -5.10 -4.20 4.31
C ALA A 50 -4.61 -5.53 4.92
N PRO A 51 -5.46 -6.23 5.69
CA PRO A 51 -5.08 -7.48 6.35
C PRO A 51 -4.82 -8.63 5.36
N TRP A 52 -5.30 -8.50 4.12
CA TRP A 52 -5.01 -9.43 3.03
C TRP A 52 -3.67 -9.16 2.34
N LEU A 53 -2.98 -8.07 2.68
CA LEU A 53 -1.70 -7.70 2.07
C LEU A 53 -0.56 -8.17 2.98
N SER A 54 0.28 -9.08 2.49
CA SER A 54 1.40 -9.58 3.29
C SER A 54 2.50 -8.53 3.44
N LYS A 55 3.36 -8.71 4.46
CA LYS A 55 4.55 -7.87 4.65
C LYS A 55 5.45 -7.89 3.41
N GLU A 56 5.66 -9.07 2.83
CA GLU A 56 6.51 -9.28 1.67
C GLU A 56 5.96 -8.55 0.44
N GLU A 57 4.66 -8.69 0.16
CA GLU A 57 3.99 -7.98 -0.93
C GLU A 57 4.04 -6.46 -0.74
N PHE A 58 3.88 -6.00 0.51
CA PHE A 58 3.97 -4.59 0.83
C PHE A 58 5.36 -4.02 0.53
N ILE A 59 6.43 -4.75 0.91
CA ILE A 59 7.82 -4.36 0.69
C ILE A 59 8.21 -4.49 -0.79
N ALA A 60 7.76 -5.53 -1.49
CA ALA A 60 8.05 -5.73 -2.91
C ALA A 60 7.53 -4.57 -3.78
N ALA A 61 6.45 -3.92 -3.36
CA ALA A 61 5.92 -2.73 -4.03
C ALA A 61 6.74 -1.45 -3.79
N ILE A 62 7.71 -1.46 -2.86
CA ILE A 62 8.69 -0.39 -2.65
C ILE A 62 9.80 -0.63 -3.67
N LYS A 63 9.68 -0.04 -4.87
CA LYS A 63 10.75 -0.09 -5.88
C LYS A 63 12.06 0.40 -5.24
N PRO A 64 13.14 -0.40 -5.22
CA PRO A 64 14.45 0.17 -5.01
C PRO A 64 14.76 1.09 -6.21
N LEU A 65 15.17 2.33 -5.92
CA LEU A 65 15.85 3.16 -6.90
C LEU A 65 17.20 2.47 -7.20
N ALA A 66 17.23 1.64 -8.27
CA ALA A 66 18.39 1.04 -8.95
C ALA A 66 18.37 -0.50 -9.01
N LYS A 67 18.14 -1.01 -10.22
CA LYS A 67 19.18 -1.77 -10.92
C LYS A 67 19.38 -1.08 -12.28
N PRO A 68 20.53 -0.48 -12.59
CA PRO A 68 20.82 -0.18 -13.98
C PRO A 68 20.85 -1.52 -14.72
N LEU A 69 20.01 -1.67 -15.73
CA LEU A 69 20.11 -2.74 -16.70
C LEU A 69 21.40 -2.46 -17.48
N VAL A 70 22.51 -3.08 -17.06
CA VAL A 70 23.71 -3.20 -17.87
C VAL A 70 23.64 -4.55 -18.56
N SER A 71 23.45 -4.54 -19.87
CA SER A 71 23.77 -5.62 -20.80
C SER A 71 24.07 -4.97 -22.14
#